data_AF-A0A1W6LA20-F1
#
_entry.id   AF-A0A1W6LA20-F1
#
_cell.length_a   1.000
_cell.length_b   1.000
_cell.length_c   1.000
_cell.angle_alpha   90.00
_cell.angle_beta   90.00
_cell.angle_gamma   90.00
#
_symmetry.space_group_name_H-M   'P 1'
#
loop_
_entity.id
_entity.type
_entity.pdbx_description
1 polymer ?
#
loop_
_entity_poly.entity_id
_entity_poly.type
_entity_poly.pdbx_seq_one_letter_code
_entity_poly.pdbx_strand_id
1 'polypeptide(L)'
;MHIARCRVLRPWIALGLLSVAATGLAGEPKESLSGRDGVFAAWASPSVADTHVFFKSREGATALARHCRAQLPVHLLPQGTPFTCRVEFLPPAEAGHEGGGLRLSVKGPGSKPDHWVYGLFTVSSPHHVRWTERAATAAEQSAVRALLATDTKLSRTVTGRAVGSARAVAAAEGGRILVVVPGRRVVDAFSEARRHHVFLVDGESARHLGELPDRPKQYVDVDGDDLPEVITDTECDGICVQLWTFSPRLELLVELGGH
;
A
#
# COMPACT_ATOMS: atom_id res chain seq x y z
N MET A 1 79.74 31.74 -0.01
CA MET A 1 79.61 30.38 0.55
C MET A 1 79.07 29.49 -0.54
N HIS A 2 79.76 28.38 -0.80
CA HIS A 2 79.68 27.60 -2.04
C HIS A 2 78.31 27.01 -2.38
N ILE A 3 78.05 27.00 -3.68
CA ILE A 3 77.02 26.25 -4.41
C ILE A 3 77.15 24.75 -4.13
N ALA A 4 76.03 24.06 -3.94
CA ALA A 4 75.89 22.67 -4.39
C ALA A 4 74.42 22.37 -4.77
N ARG A 5 74.22 22.17 -6.07
CA ARG A 5 73.07 21.48 -6.68
C ARG A 5 73.23 19.96 -6.50
N CYS A 6 72.12 19.23 -6.44
CA CYS A 6 71.93 17.92 -7.11
C CYS A 6 70.43 17.57 -7.05
N ARG A 7 69.71 17.61 -8.18
CA ARG A 7 69.45 16.53 -9.17
C ARG A 7 68.48 15.46 -8.68
N VAL A 8 67.23 15.51 -9.15
CA VAL A 8 66.62 14.67 -10.22
C VAL A 8 65.99 13.39 -9.66
N LEU A 9 64.65 13.32 -9.72
CA LEU A 9 63.91 12.22 -10.35
C LEU A 9 62.48 12.68 -10.69
N ARG A 10 62.10 12.37 -11.93
CA ARG A 10 60.85 12.70 -12.64
C ARG A 10 59.87 11.52 -12.50
N PRO A 11 58.63 11.60 -13.02
CA PRO A 11 57.40 11.37 -12.28
C PRO A 11 56.78 9.98 -12.54
N TRP A 12 55.94 9.51 -11.62
CA TRP A 12 54.86 8.59 -11.98
C TRP A 12 53.55 9.31 -11.79
N ILE A 13 52.87 9.51 -12.92
CA ILE A 13 51.50 9.98 -13.01
C ILE A 13 50.62 8.91 -12.37
N ALA A 14 49.97 9.24 -11.26
CA ALA A 14 48.73 8.60 -10.88
C ALA A 14 47.66 9.69 -10.86
N LEU A 15 46.90 9.75 -11.95
CA LEU A 15 45.62 10.43 -12.01
C LEU A 15 44.72 9.77 -10.94
N GLY A 16 44.68 10.37 -9.75
CA GLY A 16 43.64 10.10 -8.76
C GLY A 16 42.39 10.86 -9.18
N LEU A 17 41.51 10.18 -9.92
CA LEU A 17 40.13 10.60 -10.10
C LEU A 17 39.51 10.82 -8.72
N LEU A 18 39.21 12.07 -8.38
CA LEU A 18 38.22 12.40 -7.37
C LEU A 18 36.86 11.92 -7.89
N SER A 19 36.54 10.65 -7.63
CA SER A 19 35.16 10.21 -7.63
C SER A 19 34.53 10.72 -6.34
N VAL A 20 33.89 11.88 -6.42
CA VAL A 20 32.86 12.26 -5.44
C VAL A 20 31.72 11.27 -5.66
N ALA A 21 31.78 10.13 -4.95
CA ALA A 21 30.66 9.25 -4.80
C ALA A 21 29.62 10.03 -4.00
N ALA A 22 28.58 10.53 -4.69
CA ALA A 22 27.35 10.91 -4.03
C ALA A 22 26.83 9.65 -3.34
N THR A 23 26.99 9.59 -2.02
CA THR A 23 26.39 8.58 -1.15
C THR A 23 24.88 8.83 -1.10
N GLY A 24 24.18 8.47 -2.17
CA GLY A 24 22.80 8.03 -2.07
C GLY A 24 22.84 6.61 -1.52
N LEU A 25 22.52 6.45 -0.23
CA LEU A 25 22.36 5.14 0.38
C LEU A 25 21.14 4.45 -0.26
N ALA A 26 21.39 3.63 -1.28
CA ALA A 26 20.46 2.60 -1.69
C ALA A 26 20.56 1.46 -0.66
N GLY A 27 19.47 1.13 0.03
CA GLY A 27 19.42 -0.08 0.87
C GLY A 27 18.67 0.00 2.20
N GLU A 28 17.83 1.01 2.46
CA GLU A 28 16.94 0.91 3.62
C GLU A 28 15.87 -0.18 3.38
N PRO A 29 15.63 -1.05 4.38
CA PRO A 29 14.62 -2.09 4.27
C PRO A 29 13.27 -1.43 4.05
N LYS A 30 12.52 -1.89 3.03
CA LYS A 30 11.19 -1.37 2.75
C LYS A 30 10.27 -1.70 3.93
N GLU A 31 9.48 -0.72 4.36
CA GLU A 31 8.66 -0.81 5.55
C GLU A 31 7.20 -1.01 5.17
N SER A 32 6.56 -1.98 5.81
CA SER A 32 5.12 -2.17 5.78
C SER A 32 4.54 -1.91 7.15
N LEU A 33 3.46 -1.15 7.20
CA LEU A 33 2.61 -1.02 8.39
C LEU A 33 1.33 -1.82 8.16
N SER A 34 1.04 -2.75 9.06
CA SER A 34 -0.22 -3.49 9.10
C SER A 34 -1.05 -3.12 10.32
N GLY A 35 -2.26 -2.64 10.04
CA GLY A 35 -3.34 -2.43 10.99
C GLY A 35 -4.29 -3.61 11.12
N ARG A 36 -4.10 -4.70 10.37
CA ARG A 36 -5.00 -5.87 10.36
C ARG A 36 -4.20 -7.15 10.55
N ASP A 37 -4.53 -7.88 11.61
CA ASP A 37 -3.93 -9.18 11.89
C ASP A 37 -4.10 -10.12 10.68
N GLY A 38 -3.01 -10.77 10.28
CA GLY A 38 -3.01 -11.73 9.18
C GLY A 38 -2.97 -11.11 7.78
N VAL A 39 -2.99 -9.79 7.63
CA VAL A 39 -2.82 -9.09 6.35
C VAL A 39 -1.56 -8.23 6.41
N PHE A 40 -0.73 -8.23 5.38
CA PHE A 40 0.52 -7.48 5.38
C PHE A 40 1.02 -7.23 3.96
N ALA A 41 1.96 -6.30 3.79
CA ALA A 41 2.66 -6.10 2.53
C ALA A 41 4.09 -6.63 2.62
N ALA A 42 4.57 -7.24 1.52
CA ALA A 42 5.93 -7.77 1.46
C ALA A 42 6.45 -7.83 0.03
N TRP A 43 7.77 -7.90 -0.09
CA TRP A 43 8.40 -8.39 -1.31
C TRP A 43 8.36 -9.91 -1.35
N ALA A 44 7.87 -10.45 -2.47
CA ALA A 44 8.12 -11.82 -2.85
C ALA A 44 9.33 -11.88 -3.80
N SER A 45 10.40 -12.52 -3.34
CA SER A 45 11.65 -12.66 -4.08
C SER A 45 12.23 -14.07 -3.92
N PRO A 46 12.89 -14.62 -4.94
CA PRO A 46 13.65 -15.86 -4.81
C PRO A 46 14.92 -15.68 -3.97
N SER A 47 15.43 -14.45 -3.86
CA SER A 47 16.64 -14.08 -3.12
C SER A 47 16.32 -13.01 -2.07
N VAL A 48 15.72 -13.45 -0.96
CA VAL A 48 15.80 -12.86 0.40
C VAL A 48 15.80 -11.31 0.47
N ALA A 49 14.93 -10.65 -0.29
CA ALA A 49 14.65 -9.26 -0.02
C ALA A 49 13.71 -9.23 1.19
N ASP A 50 14.27 -8.91 2.35
CA ASP A 50 13.49 -8.84 3.58
C ASP A 50 12.68 -7.54 3.60
N THR A 51 11.42 -7.66 3.99
CA THR A 51 10.55 -6.52 4.29
C THR A 51 10.45 -6.39 5.81
N HIS A 52 10.59 -5.18 6.32
CA HIS A 52 10.27 -4.90 7.72
C HIS A 52 8.76 -4.64 7.81
N VAL A 53 8.05 -5.50 8.55
CA VAL A 53 6.60 -5.41 8.72
C VAL A 53 6.29 -5.10 10.17
N PHE A 54 5.64 -3.97 10.40
CA PHE A 54 5.22 -3.47 11.69
C PHE A 54 3.72 -3.69 11.86
N PHE A 55 3.32 -4.27 12.99
CA PHE A 55 1.91 -4.51 13.30
C PHE A 55 1.43 -3.56 14.38
N LYS A 56 0.17 -3.09 14.32
CA LYS A 56 -0.43 -2.31 15.41
C LYS A 56 -0.46 -3.07 16.76
N SER A 57 -0.42 -4.40 16.76
CA SER A 57 -0.45 -5.25 17.95
C SER A 57 0.70 -6.26 17.96
N ARG A 58 1.21 -6.60 19.17
CA ARG A 58 2.21 -7.67 19.33
C ARG A 58 1.61 -9.04 19.06
N GLU A 59 0.33 -9.20 19.36
CA GLU A 59 -0.47 -10.40 19.12
C GLU A 59 -0.51 -10.72 17.63
N GLY A 60 -0.78 -9.74 16.77
CA GLY A 60 -0.79 -9.87 15.31
C GLY A 60 0.56 -10.32 14.76
N ALA A 61 1.64 -9.66 15.18
CA ALA A 61 3.00 -10.06 14.80
C ALA A 61 3.33 -11.50 15.27
N THR A 62 2.91 -11.86 16.49
CA THR A 62 3.14 -13.21 17.04
C THR A 62 2.33 -14.28 16.31
N ALA A 63 1.10 -13.97 15.91
CA ALA A 63 0.25 -14.86 15.14
C ALA A 63 0.85 -15.13 13.75
N LEU A 64 1.28 -14.09 13.03
CA LEU A 64 1.96 -14.25 11.75
C LEU A 64 3.26 -15.04 11.91
N ALA A 65 4.04 -14.74 12.96
CA ALA A 65 5.28 -15.46 13.22
C ALA A 65 5.05 -16.97 13.39
N ARG A 66 3.99 -17.34 14.12
CA ARG A 66 3.58 -18.74 14.31
C ARG A 66 3.11 -19.39 13.01
N HIS A 67 2.31 -18.68 12.21
CA HIS A 67 1.81 -19.14 10.91
C HIS A 67 2.95 -19.52 9.95
N CYS A 68 3.93 -18.62 9.79
CA CYS A 68 5.09 -18.88 8.93
C CYS A 68 5.99 -19.99 9.45
N ARG A 69 6.20 -20.09 10.78
CA ARG A 69 6.98 -21.19 11.38
C ARG A 69 6.31 -22.55 11.19
N ALA A 70 4.98 -22.59 11.16
CA ALA A 70 4.21 -23.77 10.82
C ALA A 70 4.24 -24.12 9.31
N GLN A 71 4.94 -23.33 8.48
CA GLN A 71 5.05 -23.51 7.03
C GLN A 71 3.68 -23.47 6.32
N LEU A 72 2.71 -22.76 6.90
CA LEU A 72 1.41 -22.54 6.28
C LEU A 72 1.54 -21.48 5.16
N PRO A 73 0.73 -21.60 4.09
CA PRO A 73 0.81 -20.66 2.98
C PRO A 73 0.31 -19.28 3.38
N VAL A 74 0.88 -18.25 2.76
CA VAL A 74 0.32 -16.90 2.68
C VAL A 74 -0.10 -16.65 1.24
N HIS A 75 -1.19 -15.93 1.03
CA HIS A 75 -1.83 -15.79 -0.28
C HIS A 75 -1.67 -14.37 -0.81
N LEU A 76 -1.18 -14.25 -2.04
CA LEU A 76 -1.08 -12.97 -2.75
C LEU A 76 -2.48 -12.47 -3.12
N LEU A 77 -2.80 -11.23 -2.76
CA LEU A 77 -4.03 -10.55 -3.17
C LEU A 77 -3.86 -9.87 -4.54
N PRO A 78 -4.91 -9.83 -5.37
CA PRO A 78 -6.21 -10.51 -5.22
C PRO A 78 -6.22 -11.99 -5.64
N GLN A 79 -5.15 -12.49 -6.26
CA GLN A 79 -5.21 -13.74 -7.03
C GLN A 79 -5.33 -15.01 -6.16
N GLY A 80 -5.06 -14.93 -4.86
CA GLY A 80 -5.04 -16.06 -3.94
C GLY A 80 -3.86 -17.01 -4.14
N THR A 81 -2.89 -16.64 -4.98
CA THR A 81 -1.72 -17.49 -5.28
C THR A 81 -0.94 -17.75 -4.00
N PRO A 82 -0.65 -19.02 -3.63
CA PRO A 82 0.03 -19.34 -2.39
C PRO A 82 1.55 -19.13 -2.49
N PHE A 83 2.12 -18.60 -1.41
CA PHE A 83 3.54 -18.37 -1.16
C PHE A 83 3.92 -18.94 0.21
N THR A 84 5.20 -19.22 0.42
CA THR A 84 5.75 -19.57 1.73
C THR A 84 6.41 -18.34 2.34
N CYS A 85 6.27 -18.15 3.65
CA CYS A 85 6.94 -17.07 4.38
C CYS A 85 7.99 -17.58 5.37
N ARG A 86 9.02 -16.77 5.60
CA ARG A 86 9.99 -16.89 6.70
C ARG A 86 10.03 -15.57 7.45
N VAL A 87 10.19 -15.66 8.76
CA VAL A 87 10.03 -14.54 9.68
C VAL A 87 11.03 -14.61 10.82
N GLU A 88 11.54 -13.44 11.18
CA GLU A 88 12.30 -13.21 12.40
C GLU A 88 11.73 -11.98 13.10
N PHE A 89 11.74 -11.96 14.44
CA PHE A 89 11.36 -10.75 15.15
C PHE A 89 12.47 -9.72 15.02
N LEU A 90 12.10 -8.48 14.73
CA LEU A 90 13.05 -7.38 14.75
C LEU A 90 13.59 -7.18 16.18
N PRO A 91 14.88 -6.82 16.34
CA PRO A 91 15.40 -6.39 17.63
C PRO A 91 14.57 -5.24 18.22
N PRO A 92 14.48 -5.10 19.55
CA PRO A 92 13.70 -4.03 20.18
C PRO A 92 14.05 -2.61 19.71
N ALA A 93 15.30 -2.37 19.30
CA ALA A 93 15.74 -1.08 18.77
C ALA A 93 15.20 -0.78 17.36
N GLU A 94 14.82 -1.80 16.60
CA GLU A 94 14.33 -1.70 15.22
C GLU A 94 12.81 -1.92 15.13
N ALA A 95 12.18 -2.52 16.15
CA ALA A 95 10.78 -2.95 16.11
C ALA A 95 9.74 -1.81 16.17
N GLY A 96 10.16 -0.53 16.25
CA GLY A 96 9.25 0.60 16.43
C GLY A 96 8.61 0.63 17.82
N HIS A 97 7.79 1.64 18.11
CA HIS A 97 7.09 1.76 19.39
C HIS A 97 5.80 0.92 19.41
N GLU A 98 5.67 0.09 20.44
CA GLU A 98 4.47 -0.66 20.91
C GLU A 98 3.92 -1.79 20.01
N GLY A 99 4.06 -1.69 18.69
CA GLY A 99 3.64 -2.68 17.71
C GLY A 99 4.74 -3.69 17.38
N GLY A 100 4.48 -5.00 17.38
CA GLY A 100 5.54 -5.98 17.07
C GLY A 100 6.08 -5.82 15.65
N GLY A 101 7.42 -5.78 15.50
CA GLY A 101 8.11 -5.73 14.21
C GLY A 101 8.65 -7.08 13.77
N LEU A 102 8.49 -7.42 12.50
CA LEU A 102 9.01 -8.65 11.88
C LEU A 102 9.89 -8.32 10.67
N ARG A 103 11.00 -9.05 10.54
CA ARG A 103 11.72 -9.19 9.28
C ARG A 103 11.11 -10.37 8.53
N LEU A 104 10.54 -10.12 7.35
CA LEU A 104 9.76 -11.09 6.60
C LEU A 104 10.34 -11.30 5.20
N SER A 105 10.45 -12.57 4.80
CA SER A 105 10.77 -12.99 3.44
C SER A 105 9.64 -13.86 2.88
N VAL A 106 9.12 -13.53 1.70
CA VAL A 106 8.07 -14.30 1.03
C VAL A 106 8.62 -14.94 -0.25
N LYS A 107 8.38 -16.23 -0.45
CA LYS A 107 8.88 -17.02 -1.58
C LYS A 107 7.75 -17.78 -2.26
N GLY A 108 7.63 -17.65 -3.58
CA GLY A 108 6.55 -18.26 -4.35
C GLY A 108 6.99 -19.02 -5.60
N PRO A 109 6.04 -19.73 -6.23
CA PRO A 109 6.29 -20.52 -7.43
C PRO A 109 6.68 -19.65 -8.63
N GLY A 110 7.76 -20.02 -9.33
CA GLY A 110 8.11 -19.43 -10.64
C GLY A 110 8.89 -18.12 -10.61
N SER A 111 9.44 -17.70 -9.46
CA SER A 111 10.28 -16.52 -9.39
C SER A 111 11.62 -16.76 -10.10
N LYS A 112 11.79 -16.17 -11.29
CA LYS A 112 13.13 -15.99 -11.87
C LYS A 112 13.95 -15.14 -10.89
N PRO A 113 15.27 -15.38 -10.74
CA PRO A 113 16.15 -14.66 -9.81
C PRO A 113 15.98 -13.13 -9.81
N ASP A 114 15.61 -12.57 -10.97
CA ASP A 114 15.49 -11.13 -11.19
C ASP A 114 14.04 -10.60 -11.24
N HIS A 115 13.05 -11.41 -10.86
CA HIS A 115 11.65 -11.00 -10.85
C HIS A 115 11.10 -10.96 -9.43
N TRP A 116 11.23 -9.80 -8.80
CA TRP A 116 10.53 -9.50 -7.56
C TRP A 116 9.07 -9.17 -7.85
N VAL A 117 8.17 -9.67 -7.01
CA VAL A 117 6.76 -9.27 -7.00
C VAL A 117 6.51 -8.62 -5.66
N TYR A 118 6.23 -7.32 -5.66
CA TYR A 118 5.65 -6.70 -4.48
C TYR A 118 4.17 -7.09 -4.40
N GLY A 119 3.70 -7.42 -3.20
CA GLY A 119 2.34 -7.89 -3.01
C GLY A 119 1.76 -7.57 -1.64
N LEU A 120 0.44 -7.44 -1.62
CA LEU A 120 -0.35 -7.57 -0.41
C LEU A 120 -0.66 -9.05 -0.19
N PHE A 121 -0.45 -9.53 1.02
CA PHE A 121 -0.62 -10.92 1.40
C PHE A 121 -1.61 -11.06 2.54
N THR A 122 -2.29 -12.20 2.57
CA THR A 122 -3.12 -12.63 3.69
C THR A 122 -2.79 -14.05 4.11
N VAL A 123 -2.94 -14.37 5.40
CA VAL A 123 -2.75 -15.73 5.95
C VAL A 123 -3.91 -16.67 5.62
N SER A 124 -5.06 -16.11 5.25
CA SER A 124 -6.24 -16.85 4.82
C SER A 124 -6.36 -16.83 3.30
N SER A 125 -6.95 -17.85 2.69
CA SER A 125 -7.27 -17.77 1.25
C SER A 125 -8.30 -16.65 1.02
N PRO A 126 -8.07 -15.72 0.10
CA PRO A 126 -9.00 -14.62 -0.12
C PRO A 126 -10.31 -15.11 -0.71
N HIS A 127 -11.39 -14.40 -0.41
CA HIS A 127 -12.68 -14.66 -1.00
C HIS A 127 -12.69 -14.15 -2.45
N HIS A 128 -13.19 -14.98 -3.36
CA HIS A 128 -13.28 -14.64 -4.78
C HIS A 128 -14.62 -13.99 -5.11
N VAL A 129 -14.84 -12.79 -4.57
CA VAL A 129 -16.02 -11.99 -4.92
C VAL A 129 -15.78 -11.27 -6.25
N ARG A 130 -16.75 -11.40 -7.16
CA ARG A 130 -16.73 -10.66 -8.43
C ARG A 130 -17.26 -9.26 -8.21
N TRP A 131 -16.35 -8.32 -7.99
CA TRP A 131 -16.67 -6.89 -7.93
C TRP A 131 -16.93 -6.33 -9.32
N THR A 132 -18.05 -5.63 -9.47
CA THR A 132 -18.41 -4.95 -10.72
C THR A 132 -18.29 -3.45 -10.54
N GLU A 133 -17.46 -2.83 -11.36
CA GLU A 133 -17.31 -1.38 -11.42
C GLU A 133 -18.05 -0.81 -12.63
N ARG A 134 -18.91 0.18 -12.40
CA ARG A 134 -19.68 0.86 -13.46
C ARG A 134 -19.82 2.35 -13.18
N ALA A 135 -20.40 3.09 -14.13
CA ALA A 135 -20.86 4.44 -13.83
C ALA A 135 -21.97 4.37 -12.76
N ALA A 136 -21.97 5.34 -11.84
CA ALA A 136 -23.06 5.46 -10.87
C ALA A 136 -24.37 5.81 -11.59
N THR A 137 -25.47 5.19 -11.20
CA THR A 137 -26.79 5.45 -11.77
C THR A 137 -27.32 6.83 -11.35
N ALA A 138 -28.36 7.31 -12.03
CA ALA A 138 -29.01 8.57 -11.64
C ALA A 138 -29.56 8.54 -10.20
N ALA A 139 -30.07 7.39 -9.74
CA ALA A 139 -30.55 7.20 -8.38
C ALA A 139 -29.40 7.31 -7.36
N GLU A 140 -28.30 6.59 -7.58
CA GLU A 140 -27.10 6.64 -6.73
C GLU A 140 -26.49 8.05 -6.67
N GLN A 141 -26.39 8.72 -7.83
CA GLN A 141 -25.92 10.10 -7.90
C GLN A 141 -26.86 11.06 -7.16
N SER A 142 -28.17 10.83 -7.21
CA SER A 142 -29.17 11.66 -6.52
C SER A 142 -29.07 11.49 -5.00
N ALA A 143 -28.88 10.26 -4.51
CA ALA A 143 -28.65 9.99 -3.08
C ALA A 143 -27.41 10.75 -2.56
N VAL A 144 -26.29 10.70 -3.30
CA VAL A 144 -25.08 11.46 -2.94
C VAL A 144 -25.33 12.98 -2.97
N ARG A 145 -26.01 13.50 -4.00
CA ARG A 145 -26.35 14.93 -4.08
C ARG A 145 -27.26 15.37 -2.94
N ALA A 146 -28.22 14.54 -2.53
CA ALA A 146 -29.12 14.82 -1.41
C ALA A 146 -28.33 14.94 -0.10
N LEU A 147 -27.35 14.07 0.15
CA LEU A 147 -26.43 14.21 1.27
C LEU A 147 -25.61 15.52 1.19
N LEU A 148 -25.05 15.85 0.02
CA LEU A 148 -24.27 17.08 -0.15
C LEU A 148 -25.12 18.35 0.05
N ALA A 149 -26.41 18.30 -0.24
CA ALA A 149 -27.32 19.43 -0.03
C ALA A 149 -27.55 19.73 1.46
N THR A 150 -27.46 18.72 2.33
CA THR A 150 -27.66 18.87 3.77
C THR A 150 -26.34 19.02 4.54
N ASP A 151 -25.24 18.46 4.04
CA ASP A 151 -23.91 18.59 4.63
C ASP A 151 -23.09 19.72 3.98
N THR A 152 -23.15 20.91 4.58
CA THR A 152 -22.42 22.10 4.11
C THR A 152 -20.89 21.98 4.21
N LYS A 153 -20.38 21.07 5.06
CA LYS A 153 -18.92 20.85 5.18
C LYS A 153 -18.46 19.97 4.03
N LEU A 154 -19.19 18.91 3.74
CA LEU A 154 -18.85 17.98 2.66
C LEU A 154 -19.07 18.59 1.27
N SER A 155 -20.11 19.41 1.08
CA SER A 155 -20.32 20.11 -0.20
C SER A 155 -19.25 21.15 -0.55
N ARG A 156 -18.43 21.58 0.43
CA ARG A 156 -17.24 22.41 0.18
C ARG A 156 -16.08 21.63 -0.41
N THR A 157 -16.03 20.31 -0.21
CA THR A 157 -14.95 19.45 -0.71
C THR A 157 -15.40 18.63 -1.92
N VAL A 158 -16.66 18.21 -1.96
CA VAL A 158 -17.25 17.41 -3.04
C VAL A 158 -18.25 18.26 -3.82
N THR A 159 -17.91 18.59 -5.06
CA THR A 159 -18.83 19.36 -5.90
C THR A 159 -19.94 18.48 -6.45
N GLY A 160 -21.16 18.99 -6.51
CA GLY A 160 -22.27 18.29 -7.18
C GLY A 160 -21.96 17.96 -8.65
N ARG A 161 -21.14 18.76 -9.34
CA ARG A 161 -20.69 18.44 -10.71
C ARG A 161 -19.87 17.16 -10.75
N ALA A 162 -18.96 16.96 -9.81
CA ALA A 162 -18.11 15.77 -9.75
C ALA A 162 -18.90 14.46 -9.54
N VAL A 163 -20.05 14.53 -8.87
CA VAL A 163 -20.95 13.38 -8.69
C VAL A 163 -21.41 12.79 -10.04
N GLY A 164 -21.50 13.61 -11.10
CA GLY A 164 -21.85 13.12 -12.45
C GLY A 164 -20.79 12.21 -13.08
N SER A 165 -19.58 12.17 -12.52
CA SER A 165 -18.48 11.28 -12.95
C SER A 165 -18.19 10.19 -11.92
N ALA A 166 -19.12 9.95 -11.00
CA ALA A 166 -18.96 8.94 -9.96
C ALA A 166 -18.99 7.52 -10.54
N ARG A 167 -18.22 6.64 -9.91
CA ARG A 167 -18.15 5.21 -10.21
C ARG A 167 -18.79 4.43 -9.07
N ALA A 168 -19.62 3.46 -9.40
CA ALA A 168 -20.26 2.57 -8.44
C ALA A 168 -19.59 1.20 -8.48
N VAL A 169 -19.40 0.61 -7.30
CA VAL A 169 -18.80 -0.69 -7.07
C VAL A 169 -19.74 -1.49 -6.19
N ALA A 170 -20.07 -2.71 -6.63
CA ALA A 170 -20.86 -3.65 -5.87
C ALA A 170 -20.46 -5.09 -6.22
N ALA A 171 -20.77 -6.03 -5.33
CA ALA A 171 -20.67 -7.44 -5.64
C ALA A 171 -21.67 -7.77 -6.76
N ALA A 172 -21.29 -8.67 -7.68
CA ALA A 172 -22.15 -9.06 -8.80
C ALA A 172 -23.50 -9.67 -8.34
N GLU A 173 -23.52 -10.28 -7.16
CA GLU A 173 -24.69 -10.94 -6.56
C GLU A 173 -25.63 -9.96 -5.84
N GLY A 174 -25.31 -8.66 -5.85
CA GLY A 174 -26.02 -7.63 -5.12
C GLY A 174 -25.42 -7.38 -3.73
N GLY A 175 -25.89 -6.33 -3.07
CA GLY A 175 -25.36 -5.89 -1.77
C GLY A 175 -25.28 -4.37 -1.69
N ARG A 176 -24.55 -3.89 -0.68
CA ARG A 176 -24.29 -2.47 -0.49
C ARG A 176 -23.43 -1.92 -1.64
N ILE A 177 -23.65 -0.66 -1.99
CA ILE A 177 -22.98 -0.03 -3.15
C ILE A 177 -22.00 1.03 -2.64
N LEU A 178 -20.72 0.90 -3.03
CA LEU A 178 -19.75 1.98 -2.87
C LEU A 178 -19.81 2.89 -4.08
N VAL A 179 -19.95 4.20 -3.84
CA VAL A 179 -19.87 5.23 -4.87
C VAL A 179 -18.60 6.05 -4.65
N VAL A 180 -17.69 5.99 -5.61
CA VAL A 180 -16.43 6.72 -5.61
C VAL A 180 -16.58 7.97 -6.49
N VAL A 181 -16.53 9.13 -5.86
CA VAL A 181 -16.65 10.44 -6.52
C VAL A 181 -15.26 11.04 -6.69
N PRO A 182 -14.84 11.40 -7.92
CA PRO A 182 -13.59 12.12 -8.12
C PRO A 182 -13.56 13.42 -7.33
N GLY A 183 -12.54 13.62 -6.50
CA GLY A 183 -12.32 14.85 -5.76
C GLY A 183 -11.22 15.70 -6.38
N ARG A 184 -10.56 16.49 -5.52
CA ARG A 184 -9.53 17.44 -5.94
C ARG A 184 -8.21 16.75 -6.26
N ARG A 185 -7.47 17.35 -7.20
CA ARG A 185 -6.05 17.05 -7.39
C ARG A 185 -5.26 17.69 -6.25
N VAL A 186 -4.35 16.93 -5.66
CA VAL A 186 -3.40 17.36 -4.65
C VAL A 186 -2.01 17.15 -5.23
N VAL A 187 -1.21 18.20 -5.20
CA VAL A 187 0.16 18.20 -5.71
C VAL A 187 1.03 18.71 -4.57
N ASP A 188 2.04 17.93 -4.20
CA ASP A 188 3.07 18.32 -3.23
C ASP A 188 4.47 18.06 -3.81
N ALA A 189 5.50 18.18 -2.97
CA ALA A 189 6.89 18.06 -3.41
C ALA A 189 7.27 16.66 -3.91
N PHE A 190 6.51 15.61 -3.54
CA PHE A 190 6.88 14.21 -3.77
C PHE A 190 5.76 13.37 -4.38
N SER A 191 4.55 13.93 -4.54
CA SER A 191 3.40 13.21 -5.07
C SER A 191 2.43 14.11 -5.82
N GLU A 192 1.75 13.50 -6.78
CA GLU A 192 0.63 14.09 -7.48
C GLU A 192 -0.51 13.06 -7.56
N ALA A 193 -1.59 13.31 -6.83
CA ALA A 193 -2.70 12.37 -6.72
C ALA A 193 -4.04 13.07 -6.78
N ARG A 194 -5.07 12.36 -7.24
CA ARG A 194 -6.45 12.84 -7.10
C ARG A 194 -7.07 12.18 -5.88
N ARG A 195 -7.53 12.98 -4.92
CA ARG A 195 -8.23 12.45 -3.76
C ARG A 195 -9.66 12.09 -4.15
N HIS A 196 -10.12 10.89 -3.81
CA HIS A 196 -11.45 10.40 -4.19
C HIS A 196 -12.36 10.26 -2.97
N HIS A 197 -13.57 10.81 -3.02
CA HIS A 197 -14.51 10.67 -1.92
C HIS A 197 -15.33 9.39 -2.07
N VAL A 198 -15.45 8.61 -1.00
CA VAL A 198 -16.18 7.35 -1.03
C VAL A 198 -17.46 7.48 -0.22
N PHE A 199 -18.55 7.02 -0.81
CA PHE A 199 -19.87 6.99 -0.23
C PHE A 199 -20.40 5.57 -0.21
N LEU A 200 -21.11 5.22 0.85
CA LEU A 200 -21.97 4.06 0.89
C LEU A 200 -23.37 4.49 0.47
N VAL A 201 -23.94 3.86 -0.56
CA VAL A 201 -25.31 4.09 -1.00
C VAL A 201 -26.14 2.86 -0.66
N ASP A 202 -27.27 3.11 -0.01
CA ASP A 202 -28.28 2.11 0.33
C ASP A 202 -29.67 2.70 0.01
N GLY A 203 -30.28 2.19 -1.06
CA GLY A 203 -31.50 2.74 -1.63
C GLY A 203 -31.33 4.22 -2.02
N GLU A 204 -32.15 5.08 -1.40
CA GLU A 204 -32.14 6.53 -1.62
C GLU A 204 -31.20 7.29 -0.66
N SER A 205 -30.56 6.57 0.26
CA SER A 205 -29.68 7.17 1.27
C SER A 205 -28.21 7.03 0.86
N ALA A 206 -27.42 8.04 1.23
CA ALA A 206 -25.98 8.01 1.08
C ALA A 206 -25.30 8.39 2.40
N ARG A 207 -24.16 7.75 2.69
CA ARG A 207 -23.29 8.07 3.81
C ARG A 207 -21.87 8.27 3.30
N HIS A 208 -21.22 9.35 3.72
CA HIS A 208 -19.80 9.57 3.41
C HIS A 208 -18.91 8.70 4.31
N LEU A 209 -17.99 7.94 3.71
CA LEU A 209 -17.10 7.03 4.43
C LEU A 209 -15.70 7.61 4.64
N GLY A 210 -15.26 8.48 3.74
CA GLY A 210 -13.94 9.10 3.79
C GLY A 210 -13.40 9.53 2.43
N GLU A 211 -12.10 9.78 2.40
CA GLU A 211 -11.36 10.21 1.22
C GLU A 211 -10.20 9.23 0.98
N LEU A 212 -10.20 8.58 -0.19
CA LEU A 212 -9.09 7.77 -0.66
C LEU A 212 -7.97 8.65 -1.22
N PRO A 213 -6.70 8.23 -1.04
CA PRO A 213 -5.55 8.99 -1.46
C PRO A 213 -5.38 9.02 -2.98
N ASP A 214 -5.83 7.98 -3.68
CA ASP A 214 -5.87 7.92 -5.14
C ASP A 214 -7.07 7.05 -5.58
N ARG A 215 -7.28 6.92 -6.90
CA ARG A 215 -8.29 6.04 -7.46
C ARG A 215 -8.06 4.59 -7.02
N PRO A 216 -9.12 3.84 -6.70
CA PRO A 216 -9.05 2.39 -6.57
C PRO A 216 -8.39 1.76 -7.80
N LYS A 217 -7.40 0.88 -7.59
CA LYS A 217 -6.80 0.06 -8.66
C LYS A 217 -7.46 -1.31 -8.72
N GLN A 218 -7.74 -1.88 -7.55
CA GLN A 218 -8.31 -3.22 -7.40
C GLN A 218 -9.23 -3.27 -6.18
N TYR A 219 -10.19 -4.20 -6.24
CA TYR A 219 -11.14 -4.51 -5.18
C TYR A 219 -10.91 -5.95 -4.75
N VAL A 220 -10.79 -6.17 -3.46
CA VAL A 220 -10.54 -7.49 -2.88
C VAL A 220 -11.54 -7.75 -1.78
N ASP A 221 -11.72 -9.03 -1.44
CA ASP A 221 -12.50 -9.44 -0.28
C ASP A 221 -11.60 -10.29 0.61
N VAL A 222 -11.14 -9.67 1.70
CA VAL A 222 -10.29 -10.32 2.71
C VAL A 222 -11.13 -10.99 3.79
N ASP A 223 -12.24 -10.37 4.18
CA ASP A 223 -12.99 -10.73 5.38
C ASP A 223 -14.33 -11.45 5.10
N GLY A 224 -14.74 -11.59 3.84
CA GLY A 224 -16.04 -12.14 3.45
C GLY A 224 -17.18 -11.13 3.65
N ASP A 225 -16.87 -9.85 3.64
CA ASP A 225 -17.82 -8.77 3.87
C ASP A 225 -18.56 -8.39 2.56
N ASP A 226 -19.71 -7.74 2.69
CA ASP A 226 -20.50 -7.25 1.55
C ASP A 226 -19.97 -5.91 0.97
N LEU A 227 -18.81 -5.44 1.45
CA LEU A 227 -18.07 -4.31 0.91
C LEU A 227 -16.63 -4.75 0.61
N PRO A 228 -16.04 -4.31 -0.51
CA PRO A 228 -14.67 -4.65 -0.83
C PRO A 228 -13.68 -3.86 0.04
N GLU A 229 -12.54 -4.45 0.36
CA GLU A 229 -11.34 -3.67 0.57
C GLU A 229 -10.80 -3.14 -0.77
N VAL A 230 -10.16 -1.97 -0.72
CA VAL A 230 -9.63 -1.30 -1.91
C VAL A 230 -8.13 -1.18 -1.83
N ILE A 231 -7.47 -1.57 -2.92
CA ILE A 231 -6.05 -1.33 -3.13
C ILE A 231 -5.90 -0.01 -3.90
N THR A 232 -5.17 0.93 -3.31
CA THR A 232 -4.70 2.15 -3.98
C THR A 232 -3.20 2.09 -4.19
N ASP A 233 -2.73 2.71 -5.26
CA ASP A 233 -1.31 2.80 -5.62
C ASP A 233 -1.07 4.23 -6.08
N THR A 234 -0.58 5.02 -5.14
CA THR A 234 -0.40 6.47 -5.31
C THR A 234 0.96 6.71 -5.95
N GLU A 235 1.01 7.57 -6.96
CA GLU A 235 2.28 8.02 -7.53
C GLU A 235 3.08 8.80 -6.48
N CYS A 236 4.19 8.23 -6.04
CA CYS A 236 5.14 8.82 -5.11
C CYS A 236 6.57 8.49 -5.55
N ASP A 237 7.57 9.15 -4.95
CA ASP A 237 8.99 8.82 -5.18
C ASP A 237 9.34 7.46 -4.54
N GLY A 238 8.90 6.35 -5.13
CA GLY A 238 9.07 5.00 -4.58
C GLY A 238 7.83 4.13 -4.76
N ILE A 239 7.49 3.35 -3.72
CA ILE A 239 6.28 2.51 -3.70
C ILE A 239 5.35 3.01 -2.60
N CYS A 240 4.11 3.34 -2.98
CA CYS A 240 3.05 3.79 -2.06
C CYS A 240 1.76 3.02 -2.33
N VAL A 241 1.76 1.75 -1.94
CA VAL A 241 0.59 0.88 -2.07
C VAL A 241 -0.08 0.74 -0.72
N GLN A 242 -1.40 0.90 -0.73
CA GLN A 242 -2.22 0.88 0.48
C GLN A 242 -3.48 0.03 0.28
N LEU A 243 -3.87 -0.67 1.33
CA LEU A 243 -5.12 -1.41 1.43
C LEU A 243 -6.05 -0.70 2.40
N TRP A 244 -7.28 -0.42 1.97
CA TRP A 244 -8.27 0.33 2.73
C TRP A 244 -9.54 -0.51 2.93
N THR A 245 -10.14 -0.45 4.12
CA THR A 245 -11.48 -0.98 4.39
C THR A 245 -12.49 0.16 4.59
N PHE A 246 -13.78 -0.14 4.45
CA PHE A 246 -14.88 0.80 4.65
C PHE A 246 -15.84 0.41 5.79
N SER A 247 -15.56 -0.67 6.51
CA SER A 247 -16.41 -1.20 7.57
C SER A 247 -15.77 -0.93 8.95
N PRO A 248 -16.37 -0.10 9.83
CA PRO A 248 -17.60 0.70 9.68
C PRO A 248 -17.41 2.06 8.96
N ARG A 249 -16.15 2.45 8.71
CA ARG A 249 -15.72 3.71 8.06
C ARG A 249 -14.45 3.45 7.24
N LEU A 250 -13.99 4.45 6.49
CA LEU A 250 -12.71 4.35 5.80
C LEU A 250 -11.55 4.23 6.81
N GLU A 251 -10.78 3.15 6.72
CA GLU A 251 -9.56 2.93 7.51
C GLU A 251 -8.46 2.27 6.67
N LEU A 252 -7.22 2.72 6.90
CA LEU A 252 -6.02 2.12 6.33
C LEU A 252 -5.71 0.81 7.06
N LEU A 253 -5.77 -0.30 6.32
CA LEU A 253 -5.44 -1.63 6.83
C LEU A 253 -3.97 -1.97 6.66
N VAL A 254 -3.39 -1.68 5.48
CA VAL A 254 -2.00 -1.96 5.21
C VAL A 254 -1.42 -0.82 4.39
N GLU A 255 -0.22 -0.40 4.74
CA GLU A 255 0.58 0.52 3.97
C GLU A 255 1.94 -0.10 3.69
N LEU A 256 2.44 0.13 2.49
CA LEU A 256 3.85 0.00 2.18
C LEU A 256 4.36 1.36 1.74
N GLY A 257 5.43 1.81 2.38
CA GLY A 257 6.20 2.98 2.00
C GLY A 257 7.66 2.62 1.82
N GLY A 258 8.31 3.27 0.87
CA GLY A 258 9.77 3.29 0.85
C GLY A 258 10.33 3.97 -0.39
N HIS A 259 11.25 4.89 -0.15
CA HIS A 259 12.09 5.56 -1.15
C HIS A 259 13.23 4.62 -1.60
#